data_AF-A0A2S5CID0-F1
#
_entry.id   AF-A0A2S5CID0-F1
#
_cell.length_a   1.000
_cell.length_b   1.000
_cell.length_c   1.000
_cell.angle_alpha   90.00
_cell.angle_beta   90.00
_cell.angle_gamma   90.00
#
_symmetry.space_group_name_H-M   'P 1'
#
loop_
_entity.id
_entity.type
_entity.pdbx_description
1 polymer ?
#
loop_
_entity_poly.entity_id
_entity_poly.type
_entity_poly.pdbx_seq_one_letter_code
_entity_poly.pdbx_strand_id
1 'polypeptide(L)'
;MSFPRYENYKDSGVEWLGEVPEHWGVAPLKRGFEVRLGKMLQPESSSHDELLPYLRTANIQWYGVDVSDIKLMWFSQKERSQLTLQSDDLLISEGGDVGRSALWRGEIDNCHFQNSINRVRARESNSGGYLYRHGRLVKFNGLRLKKLFTGPPGGGGFCRLVSRV
;
A
#
# COMPACT_ATOMS: atom_id res chain seq x y z
N MET A 1 22.38 -0.99 19.31
CA MET A 1 22.62 0.38 18.79
C MET A 1 21.47 1.25 19.25
N SER A 2 21.75 2.34 19.98
CA SER A 2 20.72 3.30 20.41
C SER A 2 20.69 4.46 19.43
N PHE A 3 19.51 4.80 18.89
CA PHE A 3 19.36 5.99 18.06
C PHE A 3 19.29 7.23 18.96
N PRO A 4 19.86 8.38 18.54
CA PRO A 4 19.78 9.61 19.31
C PRO A 4 18.32 10.04 19.46
N ARG A 5 17.96 10.49 20.67
CA ARG A 5 16.66 11.12 20.93
C ARG A 5 16.60 12.48 20.26
N TYR A 6 15.39 12.90 19.89
CA TYR A 6 15.15 14.25 19.41
C TYR A 6 15.14 15.24 20.57
N GLU A 7 15.42 16.51 20.29
CA GLU A 7 15.49 17.56 21.31
C GLU A 7 14.12 17.80 21.96
N ASN A 8 13.07 17.91 21.14
CA ASN A 8 11.70 18.18 21.61
C ASN A 8 10.68 17.21 21.04
N TYR A 9 9.64 16.96 21.82
CA TYR A 9 8.49 16.12 21.50
C TYR A 9 7.19 16.88 21.73
N LYS A 10 6.14 16.50 21.02
CA LYS A 10 4.76 16.98 21.16
C LYS A 10 3.79 15.81 21.14
N ASP A 11 2.62 15.97 21.75
CA ASP A 11 1.55 14.98 21.66
C ASP A 11 1.07 14.87 20.19
N SER A 12 0.99 13.64 19.67
CA SER A 12 0.50 13.37 18.32
C SER A 12 -1.02 13.55 18.18
N GLY A 13 -1.76 13.60 19.30
CA GLY A 13 -3.22 13.58 19.34
C GLY A 13 -3.80 12.22 18.91
N VAL A 14 -2.99 11.16 18.97
CA VAL A 14 -3.36 9.79 18.61
C VAL A 14 -2.99 8.86 19.77
N GLU A 15 -4.01 8.33 20.44
CA GLU A 15 -3.88 7.59 21.72
C GLU A 15 -2.84 6.46 21.69
N TRP A 16 -2.76 5.70 20.59
CA TRP A 16 -1.84 4.56 20.47
C TRP A 16 -0.40 4.95 20.07
N LEU A 17 -0.19 6.19 19.63
CA LEU A 17 1.08 6.68 19.10
C LEU A 17 1.87 7.50 20.13
N GLY A 18 1.18 8.18 21.04
CA GLY A 18 1.80 8.98 22.11
C GLY A 18 2.51 10.22 21.58
N GLU A 19 3.72 10.48 22.08
CA GLU A 19 4.51 11.66 21.72
C GLU A 19 5.35 11.44 20.46
N VAL A 20 5.42 12.48 19.62
CA VAL A 20 6.20 12.52 18.38
C VAL A 20 7.13 13.74 18.40
N PRO A 21 8.26 13.73 17.68
CA PRO A 21 9.13 14.90 17.59
C PRO A 21 8.38 16.16 17.16
N GLU A 22 8.72 17.30 17.75
CA GLU A 22 7.96 18.55 17.59
C GLU A 22 7.85 19.01 16.12
N HIS A 23 8.91 18.79 15.34
CA HIS A 23 8.98 19.12 13.91
C HIS A 23 8.19 18.17 13.00
N TRP A 24 7.62 17.07 13.52
CA TRP A 24 6.89 16.10 12.69
C TRP A 24 5.47 16.55 12.36
N GLY A 25 5.07 16.37 11.10
CA GLY A 25 3.68 16.57 10.66
C GLY A 25 2.85 15.31 10.96
N VAL A 26 1.65 15.48 11.52
CA VAL A 26 0.71 14.38 11.74
C VAL A 26 -0.50 14.57 10.82
N ALA A 27 -0.70 13.65 9.88
CA ALA A 27 -1.78 13.74 8.90
C ALA A 27 -2.43 12.38 8.64
N PRO A 28 -3.74 12.30 8.35
CA PRO A 28 -4.40 11.04 8.01
C PRO A 28 -3.81 10.42 6.73
N LEU A 29 -3.66 9.09 6.72
CA LEU A 29 -3.12 8.29 5.62
C LEU A 29 -3.73 8.64 4.25
N LYS A 30 -5.04 8.87 4.21
CA LYS A 30 -5.79 9.26 3.00
C LYS A 30 -5.33 10.57 2.34
N ARG A 31 -4.60 11.44 3.07
CA ARG A 31 -4.04 12.67 2.49
C ARG A 31 -2.72 12.39 1.75
N GLY A 32 -1.88 11.52 2.30
CA GLY A 32 -0.56 11.20 1.73
C GLY A 32 -0.56 10.02 0.76
N PHE A 33 -1.62 9.22 0.71
CA PHE A 33 -1.65 7.99 -0.09
C PHE A 33 -2.98 7.81 -0.81
N GLU A 34 -2.89 7.33 -2.03
CA GLU A 34 -4.01 6.83 -2.83
C GLU A 34 -4.10 5.32 -2.69
N VAL A 35 -5.25 4.84 -2.22
CA VAL A 35 -5.55 3.40 -2.20
C VAL A 35 -6.51 3.10 -3.36
N ARG A 36 -6.16 2.11 -4.18
CA ARG A 36 -7.00 1.67 -5.30
C ARG A 36 -7.06 0.14 -5.35
N LEU A 37 -8.28 -0.38 -5.47
CA LEU A 37 -8.54 -1.79 -5.74
C LEU A 37 -8.31 -2.10 -7.22
N GLY A 38 -7.83 -3.32 -7.49
CA GLY A 38 -7.62 -3.79 -8.85
C GLY A 38 -8.90 -4.16 -9.58
N LYS A 39 -8.74 -4.55 -10.85
CA LYS A 39 -9.86 -4.92 -11.73
C LYS A 39 -10.36 -6.35 -11.45
N MET A 40 -11.66 -6.58 -11.58
CA MET A 40 -12.25 -7.92 -11.56
C MET A 40 -11.81 -8.73 -12.78
N LEU A 41 -11.66 -10.05 -12.61
CA LEU A 41 -11.25 -10.93 -13.71
C LEU A 41 -12.22 -10.83 -14.89
N GLN A 42 -11.70 -10.44 -16.05
CA GLN A 42 -12.47 -10.37 -17.29
C GLN A 42 -11.90 -11.37 -18.30
N PRO A 43 -12.59 -12.50 -18.53
CA PRO A 43 -12.11 -13.54 -19.44
C PRO A 43 -12.35 -13.20 -20.92
N GLU A 44 -13.33 -12.35 -21.21
CA GLU A 44 -13.74 -11.98 -22.58
C GLU A 44 -13.20 -10.61 -23.00
N SER A 45 -12.87 -10.48 -24.28
CA SER A 45 -12.39 -9.23 -24.88
C SER A 45 -13.53 -8.33 -25.30
N SER A 46 -13.46 -7.03 -25.01
CA SER A 46 -14.26 -6.00 -25.68
C SER A 46 -13.54 -5.45 -26.91
N SER A 47 -14.25 -4.71 -27.77
CA SER A 47 -13.74 -4.19 -29.04
C SER A 47 -12.50 -3.28 -28.98
N HIS A 48 -12.15 -2.76 -27.80
CA HIS A 48 -11.00 -1.85 -27.58
C HIS A 48 -10.12 -2.31 -26.41
N ASP A 49 -10.20 -3.58 -26.03
CA ASP A 49 -9.42 -4.12 -24.92
C ASP A 49 -8.06 -4.67 -25.40
N GLU A 50 -7.04 -4.51 -24.56
CA GLU A 50 -5.69 -5.02 -24.78
C GLU A 50 -5.39 -6.11 -23.75
N LEU A 51 -4.70 -7.17 -24.18
CA LEU A 51 -4.32 -8.28 -23.32
C LEU A 51 -3.01 -7.95 -22.58
N LEU A 52 -3.09 -7.67 -21.27
CA LEU A 52 -1.96 -7.16 -20.48
C LEU A 52 -1.69 -8.01 -19.23
N PRO A 53 -0.43 -8.03 -18.75
CA PRO A 53 -0.05 -8.78 -17.55
C PRO A 53 -0.64 -8.19 -16.28
N TYR A 54 -1.07 -9.07 -15.37
CA TYR A 54 -1.63 -8.66 -14.09
C TYR A 54 -1.15 -9.54 -12.92
N LEU A 55 -1.04 -8.92 -11.74
CA LEU A 55 -0.71 -9.56 -10.48
C LEU A 55 -1.95 -10.07 -9.75
N ARG A 56 -1.77 -11.22 -9.08
CA ARG A 56 -2.72 -11.84 -8.15
C ARG A 56 -2.14 -11.90 -6.75
N THR A 57 -2.97 -12.23 -5.77
CA THR A 57 -2.52 -12.57 -4.41
C THR A 57 -1.38 -13.60 -4.41
N ALA A 58 -1.38 -14.57 -5.34
CA ALA A 58 -0.32 -15.57 -5.48
C ALA A 58 1.06 -14.97 -5.81
N ASN A 59 1.10 -13.80 -6.46
CA ASN A 59 2.34 -13.10 -6.79
C ASN A 59 2.87 -12.28 -5.62
N ILE A 60 2.07 -12.05 -4.57
CA ILE A 60 2.49 -11.26 -3.40
C ILE A 60 3.04 -12.18 -2.32
N GLN A 61 4.37 -12.20 -2.19
CA GLN A 61 5.11 -13.02 -1.24
C GLN A 61 5.68 -12.16 -0.09
N TRP A 62 6.12 -12.82 0.98
CA TRP A 62 6.71 -12.14 2.15
C TRP A 62 8.04 -11.45 1.85
N TYR A 63 8.78 -11.98 0.89
CA TYR A 63 10.11 -11.50 0.48
C TYR A 63 10.05 -10.52 -0.70
N GLY A 64 8.92 -10.40 -1.39
CA GLY A 64 8.79 -9.53 -2.56
C GLY A 64 7.62 -9.93 -3.46
N VAL A 65 7.66 -9.42 -4.69
CA VAL A 65 6.71 -9.81 -5.74
C VAL A 65 7.32 -10.91 -6.58
N ASP A 66 6.60 -12.02 -6.73
CA ASP A 66 6.97 -13.12 -7.60
C ASP A 66 6.31 -12.94 -8.97
N VAL A 67 7.17 -12.83 -10.00
CA VAL A 67 6.79 -12.59 -11.38
C VAL A 67 7.03 -13.80 -12.29
N SER A 68 7.36 -14.98 -11.74
CA SER A 68 7.60 -16.17 -12.57
C SER A 68 6.33 -16.71 -13.25
N ASP A 69 5.18 -16.58 -12.59
CA ASP A 69 3.86 -16.97 -13.13
C ASP A 69 2.91 -15.76 -13.20
N ILE A 70 2.99 -15.04 -14.30
CA ILE A 70 2.10 -13.91 -14.61
C ILE A 70 1.04 -14.36 -15.60
N LYS A 71 -0.21 -14.03 -15.31
CA LYS A 71 -1.32 -14.24 -16.25
C LYS A 71 -1.66 -12.93 -16.94
N LEU A 72 -2.38 -13.06 -18.03
CA LEU A 72 -2.87 -11.96 -18.83
C LEU A 72 -4.38 -11.81 -18.63
N MET A 73 -4.88 -10.57 -18.68
CA MET A 73 -6.31 -10.29 -18.75
C MET A 73 -6.57 -9.07 -19.62
N TRP A 74 -7.82 -8.90 -20.02
CA TRP A 74 -8.24 -7.80 -20.90
C TRP A 74 -8.43 -6.50 -20.12
N PHE A 75 -7.77 -5.44 -20.59
CA PHE A 75 -7.90 -4.09 -20.04
C PHE A 75 -8.32 -3.11 -21.12
N SER A 76 -9.31 -2.29 -20.81
CA SER A 76 -9.62 -1.11 -21.61
C SER A 76 -8.53 -0.04 -21.42
N GLN A 77 -8.43 0.89 -22.37
CA GLN A 77 -7.47 2.00 -22.31
C GLN A 77 -7.60 2.85 -21.02
N LYS A 78 -8.83 2.98 -20.50
CA LYS A 78 -9.12 3.70 -19.24
C LYS A 78 -8.58 2.94 -18.03
N GLU A 79 -8.79 1.62 -17.98
CA GLU A 79 -8.33 0.78 -16.88
C GLU A 79 -6.82 0.64 -16.87
N ARG A 80 -6.21 0.46 -18.05
CA ARG A 80 -4.75 0.48 -18.22
C ARG A 80 -4.15 1.70 -17.54
N SER A 81 -4.64 2.88 -17.89
CA SER A 81 -4.15 4.16 -17.34
C SER A 81 -4.30 4.27 -15.82
N GLN A 82 -5.33 3.64 -15.23
CA GLN A 82 -5.63 3.75 -13.80
C GLN A 82 -4.96 2.68 -12.94
N LEU A 83 -4.71 1.50 -13.52
CA LEU A 83 -4.25 0.28 -12.83
C LEU A 83 -2.82 -0.11 -13.19
N THR A 84 -2.13 0.67 -14.04
CA THR A 84 -0.70 0.49 -14.26
C THR A 84 0.07 0.70 -12.95
N LEU A 85 0.94 -0.26 -12.63
CA LEU A 85 1.86 -0.20 -11.50
C LEU A 85 3.05 0.70 -11.80
N GLN A 86 3.49 1.42 -10.78
CA GLN A 86 4.64 2.32 -10.80
C GLN A 86 5.60 1.91 -9.70
N SER A 87 6.90 2.11 -9.94
CA SER A 87 7.91 1.86 -8.91
C SER A 87 7.56 2.63 -7.63
N ASP A 88 7.80 2.00 -6.47
CA ASP A 88 7.41 2.48 -5.13
C ASP A 88 5.91 2.33 -4.78
N ASP A 89 5.12 1.67 -5.63
CA ASP A 89 3.78 1.24 -5.24
C ASP A 89 3.82 0.14 -4.17
N LEU A 90 3.04 0.31 -3.11
CA LEU A 90 2.86 -0.71 -2.08
C LEU A 90 1.64 -1.57 -2.42
N LEU A 91 1.87 -2.86 -2.64
CA LEU A 91 0.84 -3.85 -2.91
C LEU A 91 0.47 -4.57 -1.62
N ILE A 92 -0.82 -4.66 -1.33
CA ILE A 92 -1.37 -5.32 -0.15
C ILE A 92 -2.37 -6.38 -0.62
N SER A 93 -2.16 -7.63 -0.22
CA SER A 93 -3.11 -8.70 -0.53
C SER A 93 -4.33 -8.61 0.39
N GLU A 94 -5.53 -8.65 -0.21
CA GLU A 94 -6.80 -8.67 0.52
C GLU A 94 -7.31 -10.11 0.75
N GLY A 95 -6.93 -11.05 -0.13
CA GLY A 95 -7.22 -12.48 0.00
C GLY A 95 -6.03 -13.31 0.51
N GLY A 96 -6.30 -14.52 1.01
CA GLY A 96 -5.28 -15.48 1.47
C GLY A 96 -4.77 -15.21 2.90
N ASP A 97 -3.47 -15.43 3.13
CA ASP A 97 -2.83 -15.16 4.43
C ASP A 97 -2.83 -13.65 4.73
N VAL A 98 -3.39 -13.29 5.88
CA VAL A 98 -3.73 -11.91 6.23
C VAL A 98 -2.50 -10.98 6.23
N GLY A 99 -2.52 -10.02 5.32
CA GLY A 99 -1.65 -8.84 5.33
C GLY A 99 -0.27 -9.05 4.70
N ARG A 100 -0.12 -9.98 3.74
CA ARG A 100 1.06 -9.96 2.87
C ARG A 100 1.10 -8.63 2.11
N SER A 101 2.25 -7.99 2.15
CA SER A 101 2.49 -6.76 1.41
C SER A 101 3.89 -6.77 0.82
N ALA A 102 4.01 -6.17 -0.36
CA ALA A 102 5.27 -6.07 -1.09
C ALA A 102 5.35 -4.71 -1.78
N LEU A 103 6.57 -4.20 -1.95
CA LEU A 103 6.82 -3.03 -2.78
C LEU A 103 7.05 -3.47 -4.21
N TRP A 104 6.38 -2.81 -5.14
CA TRP A 104 6.65 -2.94 -6.56
C TRP A 104 7.92 -2.15 -6.91
N ARG A 105 8.87 -2.81 -7.57
CA ARG A 105 10.17 -2.23 -7.95
C ARG A 105 10.30 -2.06 -9.47
N GLY A 106 9.23 -2.27 -10.21
CA GLY A 106 9.28 -2.24 -11.68
C GLY A 106 9.83 -3.53 -12.26
N GLU A 107 9.48 -4.67 -11.67
CA GLU A 107 9.92 -5.99 -12.10
C GLU A 107 9.48 -6.31 -13.55
N ILE A 108 8.33 -5.77 -13.98
CA ILE A 108 7.80 -5.90 -15.35
C ILE A 108 7.20 -4.57 -15.83
N ASP A 109 7.44 -4.21 -17.08
CA ASP A 109 6.80 -3.05 -17.71
C ASP A 109 5.31 -3.29 -18.01
N ASN A 110 4.49 -2.24 -17.86
CA ASN A 110 3.03 -2.29 -18.12
C ASN A 110 2.29 -3.37 -17.31
N CYS A 111 2.70 -3.59 -16.05
CA CYS A 111 2.03 -4.53 -15.16
C CYS A 111 0.81 -3.90 -14.45
N HIS A 112 -0.23 -4.71 -14.25
CA HIS A 112 -1.49 -4.32 -13.62
C HIS A 112 -1.80 -5.25 -12.44
N PHE A 113 -2.97 -5.09 -11.81
CA PHE A 113 -3.32 -5.89 -10.63
C PHE A 113 -4.83 -6.22 -10.55
N GLN A 114 -5.12 -7.41 -10.01
CA GLN A 114 -6.49 -7.90 -9.81
C GLN A 114 -7.14 -7.29 -8.56
N ASN A 115 -8.47 -7.40 -8.46
CA ASN A 115 -9.27 -7.02 -7.30
C ASN A 115 -8.92 -7.76 -5.99
N SER A 116 -8.00 -8.72 -6.01
CA SER A 116 -7.46 -9.36 -4.80
C SER A 116 -6.28 -8.59 -4.18
N ILE A 117 -5.83 -7.51 -4.85
CA ILE A 117 -4.72 -6.66 -4.43
C ILE A 117 -5.22 -5.22 -4.29
N ASN A 118 -4.87 -4.62 -3.16
CA ASN A 118 -4.94 -3.19 -2.94
C ASN A 118 -3.59 -2.56 -3.26
N ARG A 119 -3.58 -1.58 -4.16
CA ARG A 119 -2.41 -0.73 -4.41
C ARG A 119 -2.51 0.51 -3.54
N VAL A 120 -1.45 0.80 -2.81
CA VAL A 120 -1.24 2.03 -2.06
C VAL A 120 -0.10 2.81 -2.72
N ARG A 121 -0.43 3.93 -3.35
CA ARG A 121 0.52 4.83 -4.01
C ARG A 121 0.70 6.08 -3.18
N ALA A 122 1.95 6.47 -2.95
CA ALA A 122 2.24 7.73 -2.27
C ALA A 122 1.88 8.93 -3.17
N ARG A 123 1.34 9.98 -2.57
CA ARG A 123 1.13 11.29 -3.19
C ARG A 123 2.25 12.23 -2.75
N GLU A 124 2.65 13.13 -3.65
CA GLU A 124 3.60 14.21 -3.37
C GLU A 124 4.99 13.70 -2.92
N SER A 125 5.60 14.29 -1.89
CA SER A 125 6.92 13.97 -1.34
C SER A 125 6.95 12.71 -0.46
N ASN A 126 5.86 11.95 -0.39
CA ASN A 126 5.82 10.71 0.39
C ASN A 126 6.38 9.53 -0.42
N SER A 127 6.89 8.51 0.27
CA SER A 127 7.35 7.27 -0.35
C SER A 127 6.51 6.07 0.12
N GLY A 128 6.09 5.22 -0.82
CA GLY A 128 5.46 3.94 -0.51
C GLY A 128 6.38 3.03 0.29
N GLY A 129 7.69 3.10 0.01
CA GLY A 129 8.74 2.44 0.78
C GLY A 129 8.80 2.86 2.24
N TYR A 130 8.53 4.14 2.55
CA TYR A 130 8.43 4.60 3.94
C TYR A 130 7.25 3.93 4.65
N LEU A 131 6.07 3.92 4.02
CA LEU A 131 4.88 3.26 4.59
C LEU A 131 5.08 1.75 4.73
N TYR A 132 5.73 1.08 3.78
CA TYR A 132 6.05 -0.33 3.88
C TYR A 132 6.99 -0.66 5.04
N ARG A 133 8.06 0.12 5.22
CA ARG A 133 8.99 -0.05 6.35
C ARG A 133 8.30 0.21 7.68
N HIS A 134 7.49 1.28 7.76
CA HIS A 134 6.72 1.60 8.94
C HIS A 134 5.70 0.49 9.25
N GLY A 135 4.97 0.01 8.26
CA GLY A 135 4.01 -1.09 8.39
C GLY A 135 4.66 -2.40 8.83
N ARG A 136 5.85 -2.75 8.31
CA ARG A 136 6.63 -3.92 8.79
C ARG A 136 7.02 -3.76 10.25
N LEU A 137 7.57 -2.60 10.65
CA LEU A 137 7.97 -2.34 12.04
C LEU A 137 6.78 -2.47 13.01
N VAL A 138 5.61 -1.94 12.63
CA VAL A 138 4.39 -2.03 13.43
C VAL A 138 3.89 -3.48 13.53
N LYS A 139 3.96 -4.26 12.44
CA LYS A 139 3.59 -5.69 12.44
C LYS A 139 4.53 -6.54 13.30
N PHE A 140 5.84 -6.26 13.28
CA PHE A 140 6.84 -6.95 14.10
C PHE A 140 6.68 -6.68 15.61
N ASN A 141 6.13 -5.52 15.99
CA ASN A 141 5.84 -5.17 17.38
C ASN A 141 4.43 -5.59 17.86
N GLY A 142 3.73 -6.47 17.13
CA GLY A 142 2.44 -7.04 17.57
C GLY A 142 1.21 -6.14 17.38
N LEU A 143 1.37 -4.94 16.81
CA LEU A 143 0.25 -4.08 16.44
C LEU A 143 -0.37 -4.57 15.13
N ARG A 144 -1.53 -5.24 15.24
CA ARG A 144 -2.25 -5.80 14.09
C ARG A 144 -2.60 -4.70 13.07
N LEU A 145 -2.12 -4.89 11.83
CA LEU A 145 -2.45 -4.10 10.63
C LEU A 145 -3.96 -3.86 10.39
N LYS A 146 -4.84 -4.65 11.01
CA LYS A 146 -6.29 -4.37 11.03
C LYS A 146 -6.59 -2.96 11.54
N LYS A 147 -5.87 -2.42 12.53
CA LYS A 147 -6.12 -1.04 13.02
C LYS A 147 -5.62 0.08 12.09
N LEU A 148 -4.75 -0.24 11.12
CA LEU A 148 -4.25 0.75 10.14
C LEU A 148 -5.23 0.99 8.99
N PHE A 149 -6.06 -0.01 8.65
CA PHE A 149 -6.95 0.01 7.49
C PHE A 149 -8.43 -0.19 7.83
N THR A 150 -8.75 -0.77 8.99
CA THR A 150 -10.12 -0.82 9.51
C THR A 150 -10.18 0.06 10.76
N GLY A 151 -10.89 1.18 10.65
CA GLY A 151 -11.29 1.97 11.81
C GLY A 151 -12.14 1.10 12.75
N PRO A 152 -12.16 1.40 14.07
CA PRO A 152 -13.03 0.69 14.99
C PRO A 152 -14.50 0.80 14.53
N PRO A 153 -15.32 -0.25 14.67
CA PRO A 153 -16.73 -0.16 14.36
C PRO A 153 -17.35 0.83 15.35
N GLY A 154 -17.64 2.05 14.87
CA GLY A 154 -18.30 3.11 15.66
C GLY A 154 -17.45 4.33 16.04
N GLY A 155 -16.21 4.48 15.56
CA GLY A 155 -15.42 5.69 15.82
C GLY A 155 -14.55 6.06 14.63
N GLY A 156 -14.62 7.33 14.19
CA GLY A 156 -13.89 7.89 13.05
C GLY A 156 -12.36 7.98 13.24
N GLY A 157 -11.71 6.90 13.65
CA GLY A 157 -10.27 6.79 13.79
C GLY A 157 -9.60 6.59 12.44
N PHE A 158 -9.35 7.68 11.72
CA PHE A 158 -8.46 7.66 10.56
C PHE A 158 -7.03 7.48 11.04
N CYS A 159 -6.36 6.44 10.54
CA CYS A 159 -4.96 6.18 10.82
C CYS A 159 -4.10 7.34 10.27
N ARG A 160 -3.27 7.95 11.12
CA ARG A 160 -2.43 9.10 10.79
C ARG A 160 -1.01 8.63 10.50
N LEU A 161 -0.47 9.03 9.35
CA LEU A 161 0.97 8.93 9.10
C LEU A 161 1.67 10.05 9.86
N VAL A 162 2.85 9.72 10.34
CA VAL A 162 3.80 10.71 10.81
C VAL A 162 4.91 10.76 9.79
N SER A 163 5.11 11.92 9.17
CA SER A 163 6.21 12.12 8.23
C SER A 163 7.16 13.17 8.80
N ARG A 164 8.44 12.94 8.55
CA ARG A 164 9.47 13.97 8.70
C ARG A 164 9.31 14.89 7.49
N VAL A 165 8.86 16.12 7.72
CA VAL A 165 8.84 17.17 6.69
C VAL A 165 10.28 17.53 6.36
#